data_AF-A0A4V1LNQ6-F1
#
_entry.id   AF-A0A4V1LNQ6-F1
#
_cell.length_a   1.000
_cell.length_b   1.000
_cell.length_c   1.000
_cell.angle_alpha   90.00
_cell.angle_beta   90.00
_cell.angle_gamma   90.00
#
_symmetry.space_group_name_H-M   'P 1'
#
loop_
_entity.id
_entity.type
_entity.pdbx_description
1 polymer ?
#
loop_
_entity_poly.entity_id
_entity_poly.type
_entity_poly.pdbx_seq_one_letter_code
_entity_poly.pdbx_strand_id
1 'polypeptide(L)'
;MKFLHTSDWHLGQNFMGKSRIEEHEAFLSWLLETIKENNIDVLLVSGDIFDTGTPPNYALEIYYNFLKQLSQVNSLNTKMTTQCLQIQR
;
A
#
# COMPACT_ATOMS: atom_id res chain seq x y z
N MET A 1 -18.21 10.32 6.83
CA MET A 1 -16.77 10.08 6.76
C MET A 1 -16.53 8.58 6.82
N LYS A 2 -15.91 8.00 5.79
CA LYS A 2 -15.64 6.57 5.62
C LYS A 2 -14.14 6.32 5.69
N PHE A 3 -13.78 5.31 6.47
CA PHE A 3 -12.40 4.88 6.62
C PHE A 3 -12.23 3.51 5.99
N LEU A 4 -11.10 3.30 5.30
CA LEU A 4 -10.62 1.98 4.92
C LEU A 4 -9.32 1.72 5.69
N HIS A 5 -9.29 0.62 6.43
CA HIS A 5 -8.14 0.21 7.22
C HIS A 5 -7.56 -1.08 6.66
N THR A 6 -6.24 -1.11 6.47
CA THR A 6 -5.47 -2.27 6.01
C THR A 6 -4.08 -2.26 6.66
N SER A 7 -3.32 -3.34 6.53
CA SER A 7 -2.00 -3.53 7.14
C SER A 7 -1.23 -4.60 6.34
N ASP A 8 0.05 -4.80 6.67
CA ASP A 8 0.83 -5.99 6.30
C ASP A 8 0.88 -6.27 4.79
N TRP A 9 1.22 -5.25 4.00
CA TRP A 9 1.33 -5.40 2.54
C TRP A 9 2.56 -6.18 2.11
N HIS A 10 3.66 -6.08 2.86
CA HIS A 10 4.93 -6.76 2.55
C HIS A 10 5.35 -6.64 1.07
N LEU A 11 5.24 -5.43 0.50
CA LEU A 11 5.71 -5.16 -0.85
C LEU A 11 7.19 -5.48 -0.95
N GLY A 12 7.56 -6.23 -1.98
CA GLY A 12 8.92 -6.72 -2.16
C GLY A 12 9.17 -8.15 -1.67
N GLN A 13 8.18 -8.79 -1.03
CA GLN A 13 8.32 -10.14 -0.52
C GLN A 13 8.65 -11.16 -1.63
N ASN A 14 9.67 -11.97 -1.35
CA ASN A 14 9.96 -13.19 -2.11
C ASN A 14 9.51 -14.40 -1.29
N PHE A 15 8.40 -15.02 -1.69
CA PHE A 15 7.79 -16.11 -0.96
C PHE A 15 8.19 -17.45 -1.58
N MET A 16 9.00 -18.24 -0.87
CA MET A 16 9.49 -19.55 -1.35
C MET A 16 10.15 -19.50 -2.74
N GLY A 17 10.92 -18.43 -3.01
CA GLY A 17 11.60 -18.23 -4.29
C GLY A 17 10.70 -17.68 -5.41
N LYS A 18 9.44 -17.33 -5.10
CA LYS A 18 8.51 -16.69 -6.03
C LYS A 18 8.23 -15.25 -5.65
N SER A 19 8.26 -14.39 -6.66
CA SER A 19 7.80 -13.01 -6.54
C SER A 19 6.29 -12.95 -6.36
N ARG A 20 5.82 -11.94 -5.62
CA ARG A 20 4.40 -11.62 -5.39
C ARG A 20 3.94 -10.36 -6.15
N ILE A 21 4.74 -9.91 -7.13
CA ILE A 21 4.49 -8.65 -7.87
C ILE A 21 3.07 -8.58 -8.43
N GLU A 22 2.65 -9.58 -9.21
CA GLU A 22 1.35 -9.58 -9.87
C GLU A 22 0.20 -9.50 -8.86
N GLU A 23 0.34 -10.18 -7.73
CA GLU A 23 -0.66 -10.18 -6.65
C GLU A 23 -0.73 -8.81 -5.96
N HIS A 24 0.43 -8.17 -5.72
CA HIS A 24 0.48 -6.82 -5.14
C HIS A 24 -0.08 -5.77 -6.09
N GLU A 25 0.23 -5.85 -7.38
CA GLU A 25 -0.32 -4.94 -8.40
C GLU A 25 -1.85 -5.09 -8.50
N ALA A 26 -2.35 -6.33 -8.51
CA ALA A 26 -3.77 -6.61 -8.52
C ALA A 26 -4.46 -6.08 -7.25
N PHE A 27 -3.87 -6.31 -6.07
CA PHE A 27 -4.37 -5.83 -4.79
C PHE A 27 -4.46 -4.29 -4.75
N LEU A 28 -3.39 -3.59 -5.12
CA LEU A 28 -3.36 -2.12 -5.07
C LEU A 28 -4.30 -1.50 -6.11
N SER A 29 -4.45 -2.13 -7.28
CA SER A 29 -5.43 -1.72 -8.28
C SER A 29 -6.87 -1.88 -7.76
N TRP A 30 -7.19 -3.04 -7.18
CA TRP A 30 -8.48 -3.29 -6.53
C TRP A 30 -8.74 -2.32 -5.38
N LEU A 31 -7.73 -2.02 -4.56
CA LEU A 31 -7.84 -1.10 -3.43
C LEU A 31 -8.18 0.31 -3.91
N LEU A 32 -7.53 0.77 -4.97
CA LEU A 32 -7.78 2.08 -5.57
C LEU A 32 -9.22 2.18 -6.10
N GLU A 33 -9.71 1.15 -6.81
CA GLU A 33 -11.09 1.13 -7.30
C GLU A 33 -12.09 1.06 -6.14
N THR A 34 -11.84 0.23 -5.14
CA THR A 34 -12.66 0.13 -3.92
C THR A 34 -12.80 1.48 -3.23
N ILE A 35 -11.69 2.23 -3.14
CA ILE A 35 -11.66 3.57 -2.56
C ILE A 35 -12.57 4.53 -3.34
N LYS A 36 -12.50 4.52 -4.67
CA LYS A 36 -13.31 5.37 -5.54
C LYS A 36 -14.79 5.01 -5.45
N GLU A 37 -15.13 3.74 -5.64
CA GLU A 37 -16.51 3.24 -5.65
C GLU A 37 -17.23 3.52 -4.32
N ASN A 38 -16.53 3.32 -3.21
CA ASN A 38 -17.11 3.49 -1.88
C ASN A 38 -17.03 4.92 -1.35
N ASN A 39 -16.40 5.85 -2.08
CA ASN A 39 -16.15 7.21 -1.66
C ASN A 39 -15.48 7.25 -0.27
N ILE A 40 -14.35 6.54 -0.15
CA ILE A 40 -13.56 6.52 1.08
C ILE A 40 -12.91 7.89 1.29
N ASP A 41 -12.94 8.41 2.51
CA ASP A 41 -12.35 9.71 2.85
C ASP A 41 -10.91 9.55 3.36
N VAL A 42 -10.61 8.43 4.03
CA VAL A 42 -9.30 8.16 4.67
C VAL A 42 -8.90 6.70 4.47
N LEU A 43 -7.71 6.48 3.91
CA LEU A 43 -7.01 5.19 3.89
C LEU A 43 -5.99 5.14 5.03
N LEU A 44 -6.12 4.17 5.92
CA LEU A 44 -5.21 3.90 7.03
C LEU A 44 -4.45 2.59 6.78
N VAL A 45 -3.12 2.67 6.70
CA VAL A 45 -2.22 1.51 6.50
C VAL A 45 -1.35 1.32 7.74
N SER A 46 -1.69 0.36 8.60
CA SER A 46 -1.13 0.23 9.95
C SER A 46 0.14 -0.63 10.05
N GLY A 47 1.11 -0.38 9.17
CA GLY A 47 2.44 -1.00 9.24
C GLY A 47 2.75 -1.96 8.10
N ASP A 48 4.00 -2.43 8.09
CA ASP A 48 4.57 -3.44 7.19
C ASP A 48 4.19 -3.24 5.71
N ILE A 49 4.41 -2.01 5.22
CA ILE A 49 4.26 -1.70 3.78
C ILE A 49 5.27 -2.48 2.96
N PHE A 50 6.51 -2.53 3.41
CA PHE A 50 7.61 -3.22 2.72
C PHE A 50 8.04 -4.44 3.53
N ASP A 51 8.44 -5.50 2.82
CA ASP A 51 8.88 -6.74 3.46
C ASP A 51 10.23 -6.61 4.19
N THR A 52 11.07 -5.67 3.73
CA THR A 52 12.39 -5.41 4.33
C THR A 52 12.66 -3.91 4.42
N GLY A 53 13.61 -3.51 5.27
CA GLY A 53 14.03 -2.10 5.39
C GLY A 53 14.76 -1.56 4.14
N THR A 54 15.19 -2.43 3.23
CA THR A 54 15.79 -2.07 1.94
C THR A 54 15.03 -2.77 0.81
N PRO A 55 13.81 -2.31 0.50
CA PRO A 55 12.97 -2.96 -0.49
C PRO A 55 13.58 -2.89 -1.90
N PRO A 56 13.31 -3.88 -2.76
CA PRO A 56 13.75 -3.85 -4.14
C PRO A 56 13.07 -2.72 -4.92
N ASN A 57 13.71 -2.25 -6.01
CA ASN A 57 13.21 -1.12 -6.81
C ASN A 57 11.77 -1.31 -7.30
N TYR A 58 11.39 -2.52 -7.71
CA TYR A 58 10.03 -2.78 -8.19
C TYR A 58 8.98 -2.53 -7.10
N ALA A 59 9.30 -2.82 -5.82
CA ALA A 59 8.36 -2.62 -4.72
C ALA A 59 8.17 -1.13 -4.43
N LEU A 60 9.26 -0.36 -4.50
CA LEU A 60 9.20 1.10 -4.45
C LEU A 60 8.38 1.67 -5.62
N GLU A 61 8.62 1.17 -6.83
CA GLU A 61 7.90 1.60 -8.03
C GLU A 61 6.38 1.37 -7.90
N ILE A 62 5.96 0.15 -7.55
CA ILE A 62 4.56 -0.20 -7.31
C ILE A 62 3.94 0.73 -6.25
N TYR A 63 4.64 0.93 -5.13
CA TYR A 63 4.18 1.78 -4.04
C TYR A 63 4.00 3.25 -4.45
N TYR A 64 5.01 3.86 -5.08
CA TYR A 64 4.94 5.26 -5.50
C TYR A 64 3.96 5.47 -6.65
N ASN A 65 3.80 4.49 -7.55
CA ASN A 65 2.77 4.53 -8.58
C ASN A 65 1.37 4.48 -7.96
N PHE A 66 1.15 3.66 -6.93
CA PHE A 66 -0.11 3.65 -6.18
C PHE A 66 -0.37 5.00 -5.49
N LEU A 67 0.61 5.58 -4.79
CA LEU A 67 0.46 6.90 -4.14
C LEU A 67 0.15 8.00 -5.16
N LYS A 68 0.82 7.99 -6.31
CA LYS A 68 0.57 8.94 -7.39
C LYS A 68 -0.88 8.85 -7.88
N GLN A 69 -1.38 7.65 -8.12
CA GLN A 69 -2.78 7.44 -8.53
C GLN A 69 -3.76 7.84 -7.43
N LEU A 70 -3.45 7.51 -6.17
CA LEU A 70 -4.27 7.86 -5.01
C LEU A 70 -4.38 9.38 -4.84
N SER A 71 -3.30 10.13 -5.09
CA SER A 71 -3.29 11.60 -5.01
C SER A 71 -4.22 12.30 -6.01
N GLN A 72 -4.63 11.60 -7.07
CA GLN A 72 -5.55 12.10 -8.10
C GLN A 72 -7.02 11.84 -7.73
N VAL A 73 -7.28 11.12 -6.64
CA VAL A 73 -8.63 10.84 -6.15
C VAL A 73 -9.13 12.01 -5.31
N ASN A 74 -9.99 12.84 -5.89
CA ASN A 74 -10.50 14.08 -5.28
C ASN A 74 -11.22 13.90 -3.94
N SER A 75 -11.75 12.71 -3.65
CA SER A 75 -12.50 12.44 -2.41
C SER A 75 -11.61 12.13 -1.21
N LEU A 76 -10.30 11.91 -1.39
CA LEU A 76 -9.45 11.38 -0.33
C LEU A 76 -8.65 12.49 0.40
N ASN A 77 -8.88 12.64 1.69
CA ASN A 77 -7.96 13.34 2.59
C ASN A 77 -6.88 12.32 3.02
N THR A 78 -5.91 12.08 2.15
CA THR A 78 -4.89 11.03 2.36
C THR A 78 -4.07 11.30 3.62
N LYS A 79 -4.30 10.51 4.67
CA LYS A 79 -3.44 10.40 5.85
C LYS A 79 -2.97 8.97 6.00
N MET A 80 -1.90 8.63 5.28
CA MET A 80 -1.20 7.36 5.46
C MET A 80 -0.34 7.46 6.72
N THR A 81 -0.82 6.98 7.87
CA THR A 81 0.02 6.84 9.06
C THR A 81 0.59 5.44 9.12
N THR A 82 1.80 5.28 8.58
CA THR A 82 2.62 4.11 8.90
C THR A 82 3.09 4.25 10.33
N GLN A 83 2.66 3.36 11.21
CA GLN A 83 3.39 3.17 12.46
C GLN A 83 4.70 2.45 12.08
N CYS A 84 5.76 3.22 11.87
CA CYS A 84 7.11 2.69 11.73
C CYS A 84 7.48 2.05 13.08
N LEU A 85 7.23 0.75 13.21
CA LEU A 85 7.64 -0.06 14.34
C LEU A 85 8.41 -1.28 13.85
N GLN A 86 9.45 -1.05 13.06
CA GLN A 86 10.60 -1.94 13.07
C GLN A 86 11.87 -1.11 13.26
N ILE A 87 12.13 -0.83 14.54
CA ILE A 87 13.50 -0.69 15.02
C ILE A 87 14.20 -1.98 14.60
N GLN A 88 15.13 -1.86 13.67
CA GLN A 88 16.07 -2.90 13.31
C GLN A 88 16.66 -3.48 14.60
N ARG A 89 16.36 -4.75 14.88
CA ARG A 89 17.17 -5.58 15.76
C ARG A 89 18.02 -6.50 14.88
#